data_AF-A0A0R3QGL5-F1
#
_entry.id   AF-A0A0R3QGL5-F1
#
_cell.length_a   1.000
_cell.length_b   1.000
_cell.length_c   1.000
_cell.angle_alpha   90.00
_cell.angle_beta   90.00
_cell.angle_gamma   90.00
#
_symmetry.space_group_name_H-M   'P 1'
#
loop_
_entity.id
_entity.type
_entity.pdbx_description
1 polymer ?
#
loop_
_entity_poly.entity_id
_entity_poly.type
_entity_poly.pdbx_seq_one_letter_code
_entity_poly.pdbx_strand_id
1 'polypeptide(L)'
;MTETIFDVLLRFLYTEHLDYAIDLSLAGISLAEPKTEPPNYFFSVVQQAVAITHLFHKQYDDSIFPFVSETPVEDICTRKRVDCLRNVENRINLGLERQINAVVGYIRFLLTNEQKKTDFRPEDENQMVTAMSNVSFILVIYIY
;
A
#
# COMPACT_ATOMS: atom_id res chain seq x y z
N MET A 1 -15.13 0.97 -32.32
CA MET A 1 -14.21 2.13 -32.24
C MET A 1 -14.05 2.60 -30.79
N THR A 2 -15.14 2.97 -30.10
CA THR A 2 -15.11 3.40 -28.69
C THR A 2 -14.53 2.34 -27.75
N GLU A 3 -14.96 1.08 -27.89
CA GLU A 3 -14.40 -0.05 -27.12
C GLU A 3 -12.88 -0.17 -27.29
N THR A 4 -12.38 -0.05 -28.53
CA THR A 4 -10.95 -0.16 -28.83
C THR A 4 -10.14 0.95 -28.16
N ILE A 5 -10.66 2.17 -28.13
CA ILE A 5 -10.02 3.30 -27.44
C ILE A 5 -10.02 3.06 -25.93
N PHE A 6 -11.12 2.55 -25.38
CA PHE A 6 -11.23 2.20 -23.98
C PHE A 6 -10.23 1.09 -23.59
N ASP A 7 -10.07 0.07 -24.43
CA ASP A 7 -9.08 -0.99 -24.23
C ASP A 7 -7.64 -0.46 -24.22
N VAL A 8 -7.33 0.48 -25.13
CA VAL A 8 -6.02 1.14 -25.16
C VAL A 8 -5.78 1.93 -23.87
N LEU A 9 -6.78 2.68 -23.39
CA LEU A 9 -6.70 3.41 -22.12
C LEU A 9 -6.43 2.46 -20.96
N LEU A 10 -7.21 1.37 -20.83
CA LEU A 10 -7.02 0.41 -19.74
C LEU A 10 -5.65 -0.26 -19.79
N ARG A 11 -5.18 -0.66 -20.98
CA ARG A 11 -3.86 -1.27 -21.13
C ARG A 11 -2.74 -0.35 -20.65
N PHE A 12 -2.71 0.89 -21.14
CA PHE A 12 -1.59 1.78 -20.83
C PHE A 12 -1.69 2.37 -19.42
N LEU A 13 -2.88 2.76 -18.96
CA LEU A 13 -3.05 3.37 -17.64
C LEU A 13 -2.96 2.34 -16.51
N TYR A 14 -3.61 1.19 -16.67
CA TYR A 14 -3.68 0.21 -15.61
C TYR A 14 -2.62 -0.86 -15.73
N THR A 15 -2.54 -1.55 -16.87
CA THR A 15 -1.61 -2.68 -16.99
C THR A 15 -0.15 -2.24 -17.06
N GLU A 16 0.18 -1.28 -17.93
CA GLU A 16 1.57 -0.88 -18.16
C GLU A 16 2.09 0.16 -17.15
N HIS A 17 1.19 0.90 -16.48
CA HIS A 17 1.57 1.92 -15.52
C HIS A 17 1.26 1.53 -14.08
N LEU A 18 -0.01 1.40 -13.69
CA LEU A 18 -0.37 1.14 -12.29
C LEU A 18 0.06 -0.24 -11.79
N ASP A 19 -0.34 -1.30 -12.47
CA ASP A 19 -0.02 -2.69 -12.09
C ASP A 19 1.49 -2.88 -12.02
N TYR A 20 2.22 -2.38 -13.03
CA TYR A 20 3.67 -2.42 -13.06
C TYR A 20 4.30 -1.68 -11.88
N ALA A 21 3.86 -0.45 -11.58
CA ALA A 21 4.39 0.32 -10.46
C ALA A 21 4.12 -0.35 -9.11
N ILE A 22 2.92 -0.90 -8.93
CA ILE A 22 2.54 -1.64 -7.72
C ILE A 22 3.42 -2.89 -7.58
N ASP A 23 3.58 -3.68 -8.63
CA ASP A 23 4.41 -4.90 -8.61
C ASP A 23 5.89 -4.61 -8.36
N LEU A 24 6.42 -3.55 -8.98
CA LEU A 24 7.79 -3.11 -8.76
C LEU A 24 8.02 -2.70 -7.31
N SER A 25 7.09 -1.93 -6.74
CA SER A 25 7.17 -1.49 -5.35
C SER A 25 7.05 -2.66 -4.37
N LEU A 26 6.17 -3.61 -4.65
CA LEU A 26 5.98 -4.87 -3.93
C LEU A 26 7.26 -5.72 -3.90
N ALA A 27 7.99 -5.80 -5.01
CA ALA A 27 9.22 -6.58 -5.12
C ALA A 27 10.35 -6.05 -4.23
N GLY A 28 10.34 -4.76 -3.90
CA GLY A 28 11.34 -4.17 -3.01
C GLY A 28 11.02 -4.34 -1.50
N ILE A 29 9.84 -4.85 -1.14
CA ILE A 29 9.50 -5.16 0.26
C ILE A 29 10.11 -6.53 0.61
N SER A 30 11.18 -6.53 1.40
CA SER A 30 11.82 -7.78 1.86
C SER A 30 10.91 -8.53 2.84
N LEU A 31 10.67 -9.81 2.57
CA LEU A 31 9.95 -10.72 3.47
C LEU A 31 10.90 -11.49 4.42
N ALA A 32 12.21 -11.43 4.17
CA ALA A 32 13.14 -12.42 4.72
C ALA A 32 13.83 -11.98 6.03
N GLU A 33 13.92 -10.69 6.34
CA GLU A 33 14.73 -10.24 7.47
C GLU A 33 14.13 -9.05 8.23
N PRO A 34 13.66 -9.24 9.48
CA PRO A 34 13.19 -8.15 10.32
C PRO A 34 14.33 -7.31 10.93
N LYS A 35 15.57 -7.48 10.46
CA LYS A 35 16.75 -6.78 11.00
C LYS A 35 16.97 -5.41 10.36
N THR A 36 16.42 -5.19 9.18
CA THR A 36 16.50 -3.91 8.48
C THR A 36 15.15 -3.22 8.48
N GLU A 37 15.20 -1.90 8.60
CA GLU A 37 14.02 -1.05 8.52
C GLU A 37 13.30 -1.28 7.18
N PRO A 38 11.99 -1.58 7.19
CA PRO A 38 11.24 -1.78 5.96
C PRO A 38 11.01 -0.44 5.27
N PRO A 39 11.14 -0.39 3.93
CA PRO A 39 10.99 0.86 3.21
C PRO A 39 9.55 1.40 3.30
N ASN A 40 9.36 2.71 3.34
CA ASN A 40 8.03 3.35 3.46
C ASN A 40 7.40 3.75 2.11
N TYR A 41 8.12 3.60 0.98
CA TYR A 41 7.69 4.11 -0.31
C TYR A 41 6.36 3.49 -0.79
N PHE A 42 6.01 2.27 -0.36
CA PHE A 42 4.79 1.59 -0.81
C PHE A 42 3.52 2.40 -0.50
N PHE A 43 3.47 3.08 0.65
CA PHE A 43 2.34 3.93 1.01
C PHE A 43 2.16 5.11 0.03
N SER A 44 3.26 5.69 -0.46
CA SER A 44 3.20 6.74 -1.48
C SER A 44 2.70 6.21 -2.82
N VAL A 45 3.06 4.98 -3.19
CA VAL A 45 2.55 4.30 -4.39
C VAL A 45 1.05 4.05 -4.27
N VAL A 46 0.57 3.60 -3.10
CA VAL A 46 -0.87 3.42 -2.82
C VAL A 46 -1.61 4.75 -2.94
N GLN A 47 -1.09 5.83 -2.35
CA GLN A 47 -1.70 7.17 -2.46
C GLN A 47 -1.86 7.60 -3.93
N GLN A 48 -0.80 7.45 -4.73
CA GLN A 48 -0.84 7.79 -6.15
C GLN A 48 -1.80 6.89 -6.93
N ALA A 49 -1.79 5.58 -6.66
CA ALA A 49 -2.68 4.61 -7.31
C ALA A 49 -4.15 4.92 -7.05
N VAL A 50 -4.50 5.27 -5.82
CA VAL A 50 -5.86 5.68 -5.44
C VAL A 50 -6.25 6.98 -6.14
N ALA A 51 -5.35 7.97 -6.20
CA ALA A 51 -5.62 9.23 -6.89
C ALA A 51 -5.88 9.03 -8.39
N ILE A 52 -5.05 8.23 -9.06
CA ILE A 52 -5.23 7.88 -10.48
C ILE A 52 -6.55 7.13 -10.69
N THR A 53 -6.85 6.17 -9.83
CA THR A 53 -8.08 5.37 -9.89
C THR A 53 -9.33 6.25 -9.75
N HIS A 54 -9.30 7.22 -8.83
CA HIS A 54 -10.39 8.17 -8.64
C HIS A 54 -10.57 9.09 -9.87
N LEU A 55 -9.47 9.58 -10.44
CA LEU A 55 -9.52 10.39 -11.67
C LEU A 55 -10.06 9.58 -12.85
N PHE A 56 -9.66 8.32 -12.98
CA PHE A 56 -10.19 7.41 -13.99
C PHE A 56 -11.69 7.16 -13.83
N HIS A 57 -12.15 6.94 -12.59
CA HIS A 57 -13.58 6.76 -12.30
C HIS A 57 -14.38 7.97 -12.77
N LYS A 58 -13.90 9.17 -12.41
CA LYS A 58 -14.50 10.44 -12.84
C LYS A 58 -14.47 10.61 -14.35
N GLN A 59 -13.35 10.33 -15.01
CA GLN A 59 -13.25 10.40 -16.48
C GLN A 59 -14.22 9.43 -17.14
N TYR A 60 -14.38 8.23 -16.60
CA TYR A 60 -15.33 7.26 -17.11
C TYR A 60 -16.75 7.81 -17.03
N ASP A 61 -17.19 8.24 -15.85
CA ASP A 61 -18.57 8.69 -15.65
C ASP A 61 -18.88 10.00 -16.39
N ASP A 62 -17.96 10.96 -16.40
CA ASP A 62 -18.17 12.28 -17.01
C ASP A 62 -18.01 12.26 -18.54
N SER A 63 -17.11 11.42 -19.07
CA SER A 63 -16.67 11.53 -20.46
C SER A 63 -16.78 10.26 -21.28
N ILE A 64 -16.80 9.06 -20.70
CA ILE A 64 -16.87 7.81 -21.46
C ILE A 64 -18.30 7.28 -21.46
N PHE A 65 -18.89 7.12 -20.28
CA PHE A 65 -20.22 6.56 -20.09
C PHE A 65 -21.29 7.23 -20.95
N PRO A 66 -21.36 8.57 -21.12
CA PRO A 66 -22.34 9.20 -22.00
C PRO A 66 -22.28 8.77 -23.47
N PHE A 67 -21.12 8.31 -23.96
CA PHE A 67 -20.97 7.80 -25.34
C PHE A 67 -21.17 6.30 -25.48
N VAL A 68 -21.15 5.58 -24.37
CA VAL A 68 -21.25 4.12 -24.34
C VAL A 68 -22.64 3.68 -23.86
N SER A 69 -23.34 4.52 -23.07
CA SER A 69 -24.69 4.27 -22.60
C SER A 69 -25.67 4.05 -23.75
N GLU A 70 -26.57 3.09 -23.59
CA GLU A 70 -27.55 2.65 -24.58
C GLU A 70 -26.95 2.10 -25.87
N THR A 71 -25.66 1.74 -25.86
CA THR A 71 -24.98 1.11 -26.99
C THR A 71 -24.68 -0.36 -26.72
N PRO A 72 -24.46 -1.20 -27.75
CA PRO A 72 -24.14 -2.62 -27.58
C PRO A 72 -22.84 -2.90 -26.80
N VAL A 73 -21.98 -1.89 -26.60
CA VAL A 73 -20.69 -2.03 -25.91
C VAL A 73 -20.74 -1.59 -24.44
N GLU A 74 -21.89 -1.12 -23.95
CA GLU A 74 -22.07 -0.66 -22.56
C GLU A 74 -21.64 -1.71 -21.55
N ASP A 75 -22.26 -2.89 -21.58
CA ASP A 75 -22.00 -3.97 -20.63
C ASP A 75 -20.53 -4.41 -20.64
N ILE A 76 -19.92 -4.43 -21.82
CA ILE A 76 -18.52 -4.84 -21.98
C ILE A 76 -17.59 -3.79 -21.35
N CYS A 77 -17.81 -2.51 -21.63
CA CYS A 77 -16.99 -1.43 -21.07
C CYS A 77 -17.18 -1.31 -19.55
N THR A 78 -18.41 -1.45 -19.06
CA THR A 78 -18.71 -1.45 -17.62
C THR A 78 -18.04 -2.62 -16.92
N ARG A 79 -18.10 -3.83 -17.49
CA ARG A 79 -17.43 -5.01 -16.93
C ARG A 79 -15.92 -4.84 -16.90
N LYS A 80 -15.31 -4.42 -18.02
CA LYS A 80 -13.86 -4.16 -18.12
C LYS A 80 -13.40 -3.12 -17.08
N ARG A 81 -14.18 -2.06 -16.85
CA ARG A 81 -13.93 -1.08 -15.78
C ARG A 81 -13.90 -1.77 -14.42
N VAL A 82 -14.95 -2.52 -14.07
CA VAL A 82 -15.08 -3.17 -12.75
C VAL A 82 -13.93 -4.16 -12.52
N ASP A 83 -13.63 -5.01 -13.49
CA ASP A 83 -12.57 -6.01 -13.39
C ASP A 83 -11.20 -5.35 -13.18
N CYS A 84 -10.96 -4.25 -13.89
CA CYS A 84 -9.73 -3.48 -13.78
C CYS A 84 -9.56 -2.85 -12.39
N LEU A 85 -10.60 -2.18 -11.88
CA LEU A 85 -10.60 -1.58 -10.55
C LEU A 85 -10.36 -2.63 -9.46
N ARG A 86 -11.01 -3.79 -9.59
CA ARG A 86 -10.86 -4.90 -8.65
C ARG A 86 -9.45 -5.49 -8.66
N ASN A 87 -8.82 -5.60 -9.83
CA ASN A 87 -7.44 -6.07 -9.96
C ASN A 87 -6.46 -5.16 -9.21
N VAL A 88 -6.57 -3.84 -9.40
CA VAL A 88 -5.74 -2.86 -8.69
C VAL A 88 -5.96 -2.93 -7.18
N GLU A 89 -7.21 -2.97 -6.74
CA GLU A 89 -7.56 -3.07 -5.32
C GLU A 89 -6.93 -4.32 -4.67
N ASN A 90 -7.03 -5.47 -5.33
CA ASN A 90 -6.42 -6.72 -4.83
C ASN A 90 -4.90 -6.61 -4.71
N ARG A 91 -4.22 -5.98 -5.68
CA ARG A 91 -2.77 -5.79 -5.66
C ARG A 91 -2.34 -4.82 -4.55
N ILE A 92 -3.08 -3.72 -4.38
CA ILE A 92 -2.87 -2.76 -3.28
C ILE A 92 -3.04 -3.49 -1.94
N ASN A 93 -4.11 -4.26 -1.76
CA ASN A 93 -4.36 -5.01 -0.53
C ASN A 93 -3.23 -5.98 -0.20
N LEU A 94 -2.75 -6.75 -1.19
CA LEU A 94 -1.60 -7.64 -1.02
C LEU A 94 -0.35 -6.87 -0.56
N GLY A 95 -0.07 -5.72 -1.17
CA GLY A 95 1.10 -4.93 -0.81
C GLY A 95 0.99 -4.24 0.54
N LEU A 96 -0.21 -3.78 0.91
CA LEU A 96 -0.46 -3.26 2.26
C LEU A 96 -0.25 -4.36 3.30
N GLU A 97 -0.76 -5.56 3.07
CA GLU A 97 -0.55 -6.71 3.96
C GLU A 97 0.94 -7.01 4.13
N ARG A 98 1.71 -7.08 3.04
CA ARG A 98 3.17 -7.30 3.09
C ARG A 98 3.91 -6.17 3.80
N GLN A 99 3.59 -4.93 3.50
CA GLN A 99 4.22 -3.76 4.11
C GLN A 99 3.96 -3.72 5.62
N ILE A 100 2.72 -3.94 6.04
CA ILE A 100 2.33 -4.00 7.47
C ILE A 100 3.05 -5.15 8.16
N ASN A 101 3.10 -6.34 7.55
CA ASN A 101 3.81 -7.48 8.12
C ASN A 101 5.31 -7.21 8.29
N ALA A 102 5.94 -6.52 7.32
CA ALA A 102 7.34 -6.12 7.42
C ALA A 102 7.57 -5.12 8.57
N VAL A 103 6.70 -4.11 8.71
CA VAL A 103 6.73 -3.14 9.82
C VAL A 103 6.56 -3.83 11.17
N VAL A 104 5.56 -4.71 11.30
CA VAL A 104 5.32 -5.49 12.54
C VAL A 104 6.52 -6.39 12.85
N GLY A 105 7.11 -7.03 11.84
CA GLY A 105 8.31 -7.85 11.99
C GLY A 105 9.48 -7.04 12.55
N TYR A 106 9.74 -5.86 11.98
CA TYR A 106 10.80 -4.95 12.41
C TYR A 106 10.56 -4.43 13.84
N ILE A 107 9.33 -4.03 14.17
CA ILE A 107 8.94 -3.63 15.53
C ILE A 107 9.23 -4.74 16.54
N ARG A 108 8.86 -6.00 16.23
CA ARG A 108 9.16 -7.15 17.09
C ARG A 108 10.66 -7.38 17.27
N PHE A 109 11.44 -7.19 16.21
CA PHE A 109 12.89 -7.29 16.27
C PHE A 109 13.50 -6.23 17.20
N LEU A 110 13.08 -4.97 17.09
CA LEU A 110 13.52 -3.88 17.98
C LEU A 110 13.15 -4.18 19.44
N LEU A 111 11.90 -4.53 19.69
CA LEU A 111 11.41 -4.89 21.03
C LEU A 111 12.17 -6.07 21.64
N THR A 112 12.61 -7.04 20.84
CA THR A 112 13.32 -8.22 21.35
C THR A 112 14.80 -7.91 21.65
N ASN A 113 15.46 -7.11 20.81
CA ASN A 113 16.91 -6.92 20.88
C ASN A 113 17.32 -5.66 21.64
N GLU A 114 16.50 -4.62 21.61
CA GLU A 114 16.86 -3.32 22.20
C GLU A 114 16.20 -3.09 23.56
N GLN A 115 15.09 -3.78 23.87
CA GLN A 115 14.39 -3.61 25.14
C GLN A 115 15.02 -4.50 26.22
N LYS A 116 15.60 -3.89 27.24
CA LYS A 116 16.31 -4.61 28.31
C LYS A 116 15.36 -4.96 29.44
N LYS A 117 15.63 -6.07 30.14
CA LYS A 117 14.89 -6.42 31.39
C LYS A 117 15.02 -5.34 32.46
N THR A 118 16.16 -4.65 32.49
CA THR A 118 16.44 -3.53 33.39
C THR A 118 15.53 -2.32 33.14
N ASP A 119 14.94 -2.20 31.94
CA ASP A 119 14.00 -1.12 31.62
C ASP A 119 12.69 -1.24 32.41
N PHE A 120 12.31 -2.46 32.81
CA PHE A 120 11.11 -2.73 33.63
C PHE A 120 11.42 -3.07 35.09
N ARG A 121 12.66 -3.48 35.36
CA ARG A 121 13.12 -3.86 36.71
C ARG A 121 14.54 -3.36 36.92
N PRO A 122 14.71 -2.10 37.38
CA PRO A 122 16.01 -1.55 37.70
C PRO A 122 16.74 -2.44 38.71
N GLU A 123 18.05 -2.63 38.53
CA GLU A 123 18.88 -3.39 39.48
C GLU A 123 19.13 -2.61 40.78
N ASP A 124 19.01 -1.28 40.71
CA ASP A 124 19.16 -0.37 41.84
C ASP A 124 17.76 0.12 42.26
N GLU A 125 17.32 -0.16 43.50
CA GLU A 125 15.98 0.22 43.98
C GLU A 125 15.78 1.76 44.01
N ASN A 126 16.88 2.52 44.00
CA ASN A 126 16.88 3.98 43.92
C ASN A 126 16.83 4.54 42.49
N GLN A 127 16.96 3.69 41.46
CA GLN A 127 16.79 4.12 40.07
C GLN A 127 15.30 4.32 39.76
N MET A 128 14.91 5.55 39.44
CA MET A 128 13.58 5.81 38.92
C MET A 128 13.39 5.04 37.61
N VAL A 129 12.31 4.26 37.51
CA VAL A 129 11.84 3.72 36.23
C VAL A 129 11.52 4.92 35.34
N THR A 130 12.28 5.11 34.27
CA THR A 130 11.95 6.11 33.25
C THR A 130 10.60 5.72 32.65
N ALA A 131 9.63 6.64 32.64
CA ALA A 131 8.25 6.37 32.21
C ALA A 131 8.12 5.87 30.76
N MET A 132 9.20 5.98 29.98
CA MET A 132 9.32 5.52 28.60
C MET A 132 10.73 4.96 28.39
N SER A 133 10.82 3.70 27.94
CA SER A 133 12.10 3.13 27.51
C SER A 133 12.54 3.75 26.18
N ASN A 134 13.84 3.74 25.87
CA ASN A 134 14.34 4.25 24.58
C ASN A 134 13.68 3.54 23.38
N VAL A 135 13.33 2.27 23.54
CA VAL A 135 12.60 1.49 22.53
C VAL A 135 11.17 1.99 22.34
N SER A 136 10.50 2.38 23.43
CA SER A 136 9.17 2.98 23.37
C SER A 136 9.21 4.31 22.62
N PHE A 137 10.27 5.10 22.79
CA PHE A 137 10.48 6.37 22.07
C PHE A 137 10.73 6.15 20.56
N ILE A 138 11.56 5.16 20.20
CA ILE A 138 11.80 4.77 18.80
C ILE A 138 10.50 4.32 18.12
N LEU A 139 9.65 3.55 18.83
CA LEU A 139 8.36 3.12 18.29
C LEU A 139 7.37 4.27 18.06
N VAL A 140 7.35 5.26 18.96
CA VAL A 140 6.50 6.45 18.79
C VAL A 140 6.95 7.28 17.59
N ILE A 141 8.25 7.44 17.37
CA ILE A 141 8.80 8.13 16.18
C ILE A 141 8.50 7.37 14.89
N TYR A 142 8.43 6.04 14.93
CA TYR A 142 8.24 5.25 13.72
C TYR A 142 6.77 5.18 13.26
N ILE A 143 5.84 5.33 14.19
CA ILE A 143 4.39 5.21 13.93
C ILE A 143 3.75 6.58 13.60
N TYR A 144 4.37 7.70 14.03
CA TYR A 144 3.89 9.07 13.80
C TYR A 144 4.68 9.79 12.72
#